data_AF-A0A958LH27-F1
#
_entry.id   AF-A0A958LH27-F1
#
_cell.length_a   1.000
_cell.length_b   1.000
_cell.length_c   1.000
_cell.angle_alpha   90.00
_cell.angle_beta   90.00
_cell.angle_gamma   90.00
#
_symmetry.space_group_name_H-M   'P 1'
#
loop_
_entity.id
_entity.type
_entity.pdbx_description
1 polymer ?
#
loop_
_entity_poly.entity_id
_entity_poly.type
_entity_poly.pdbx_seq_one_letter_code
_entity_poly.pdbx_strand_id
1 'polypeptide(L)'
;MKALVLTPKVLSRLSQYSISSDWFDHYGTPEKDESIKRVVISDIVYLLERGLDHDEDPIIVINLSRENVFADKATRSATLERIITTGHSIFTDSVSIPTNWRKHVEGSLFSIQASSRDSSWRARVHFEMRPRGFKDLFVFSRLDDTKDFAELSRHLDVYDSARAAFPDAVLAPFESSSSDTRAGITLSERLPQGFVQGATLEQWYASKLTSEQREFVDKPHDGPVRLRGSAGTGKTLSLVIKFLRDAGAAAAKGRSVKFGFLTHSYAS
;
A
#
# COMPACT_ATOMS: atom_id res chain seq x y z
N MET A 1 12.96 1.48 -15.84
CA MET A 1 12.87 0.80 -14.54
C MET A 1 12.72 -0.69 -14.75
N LYS A 2 13.66 -1.48 -14.22
CA LYS A 2 13.70 -2.93 -14.35
C LYS A 2 12.87 -3.65 -13.28
N ALA A 3 13.01 -3.23 -12.03
CA ALA A 3 12.33 -3.87 -10.91
C ALA A 3 12.10 -2.90 -9.75
N LEU A 4 11.13 -3.26 -8.91
CA LEU A 4 10.93 -2.70 -7.58
C LEU A 4 11.25 -3.79 -6.55
N VAL A 5 12.08 -3.47 -5.57
CA VAL A 5 12.50 -4.36 -4.48
C VAL A 5 12.03 -3.78 -3.16
N LEU A 6 11.36 -4.61 -2.35
CA LEU A 6 10.80 -4.25 -1.05
C LEU A 6 11.23 -5.29 -0.03
N THR A 7 11.52 -4.89 1.21
CA THR A 7 11.54 -5.85 2.32
C THR A 7 10.11 -6.14 2.80
N PRO A 8 9.84 -7.28 3.47
CA PRO A 8 8.53 -7.55 4.04
C PRO A 8 8.04 -6.48 5.02
N LYS A 9 8.94 -5.88 5.81
CA LYS A 9 8.55 -4.81 6.75
C LYS A 9 8.13 -3.54 6.00
N VAL A 10 8.86 -3.16 4.96
CA VAL A 10 8.47 -2.02 4.10
C VAL A 10 7.17 -2.30 3.37
N LEU A 11 6.97 -3.51 2.83
CA LEU A 11 5.70 -3.91 2.23
C LEU A 11 4.52 -3.74 3.21
N SER A 12 4.74 -4.14 4.47
CA SER A 12 3.74 -3.99 5.53
C SER A 12 3.45 -2.53 5.86
N ARG A 13 4.48 -1.69 5.95
CA ARG A 13 4.30 -0.24 6.12
C ARG A 13 3.58 0.38 4.93
N LEU A 14 3.94 0.04 3.69
CA LEU A 14 3.25 0.53 2.50
C LEU A 14 1.76 0.18 2.49
N SER A 15 1.36 -0.94 3.09
CA SER A 15 -0.05 -1.30 3.26
C SER A 15 -0.84 -0.32 4.14
N GLN A 16 -0.15 0.40 5.02
CA GLN A 16 -0.70 1.45 5.85
C GLN A 16 -0.85 2.76 5.09
N TYR A 17 -0.36 2.90 3.85
CA TYR A 17 -0.46 4.15 3.11
C TYR A 17 -1.44 4.09 1.94
N SER A 18 -1.88 5.28 1.54
CA SER A 18 -2.63 5.52 0.32
C SER A 18 -1.69 5.69 -0.85
N ILE A 19 -1.60 4.66 -1.69
CA ILE A 19 -0.81 4.71 -2.91
C ILE A 19 -1.61 5.39 -4.02
N SER A 20 -1.17 6.57 -4.45
CA SER A 20 -1.76 7.29 -5.59
C SER A 20 -1.41 6.61 -6.92
N SER A 21 -2.12 6.96 -7.99
CA SER A 21 -1.75 6.50 -9.34
C SER A 21 -0.33 6.93 -9.70
N ASP A 22 0.06 8.13 -9.32
CA ASP A 22 1.31 8.75 -9.80
C ASP A 22 2.54 8.19 -9.07
N TRP A 23 2.32 7.51 -7.94
CA TRP A 23 3.36 6.77 -7.23
C TRP A 23 4.04 5.73 -8.12
N PHE A 24 3.29 5.05 -9.00
CA PHE A 24 3.81 4.02 -9.89
C PHE A 24 4.75 4.54 -10.98
N ASP A 25 4.87 5.86 -11.13
CA ASP A 25 5.75 6.46 -12.12
C ASP A 25 7.18 6.64 -11.55
N HIS A 26 7.31 6.73 -10.22
CA HIS A 26 8.58 7.03 -9.53
C HIS A 26 8.94 6.05 -8.42
N TYR A 27 7.96 5.30 -7.90
CA TYR A 27 8.07 4.41 -6.75
C TYR A 27 8.76 5.10 -5.57
N GLY A 28 8.18 6.22 -5.16
CA GLY A 28 8.69 7.06 -4.06
C GLY A 28 8.41 6.48 -2.68
N THR A 29 8.92 7.12 -1.64
CA THR A 29 8.50 6.84 -0.27
C THR A 29 7.21 7.62 0.07
N PRO A 30 6.38 7.14 1.01
CA PRO A 30 5.32 7.95 1.57
C PRO A 30 5.86 9.26 2.17
N GLU A 31 5.16 10.37 1.94
CA GLU A 31 5.53 11.67 2.52
C GLU A 31 5.61 11.56 4.04
N LYS A 32 6.70 12.08 4.64
CA LYS A 32 7.01 12.08 6.09
C LYS A 32 7.40 10.75 6.72
N ASP A 33 7.49 9.65 5.97
CA ASP A 33 8.01 8.39 6.50
C ASP A 33 9.54 8.31 6.37
N GLU A 34 10.26 8.79 7.38
CA GLU A 34 11.72 8.68 7.46
C GLU A 34 12.23 7.27 7.77
N SER A 35 11.33 6.31 8.03
CA SER A 35 11.69 4.94 8.35
C SER A 35 11.97 4.09 7.12
N ILE A 36 11.59 4.57 5.93
CA ILE A 36 11.81 3.93 4.64
C ILE A 36 12.90 4.69 3.88
N LYS A 37 13.94 3.97 3.49
CA LYS A 37 15.01 4.45 2.62
C LYS A 37 14.71 4.03 1.19
N ARG A 38 14.85 4.95 0.24
CA ARG A 38 14.77 4.68 -1.20
C ARG A 38 16.14 4.77 -1.84
N VAL A 39 16.51 3.76 -2.62
CA VAL A 39 17.77 3.72 -3.38
C VAL A 39 17.46 3.29 -4.81
N VAL A 40 18.18 3.83 -5.78
CA VAL A 40 18.10 3.38 -7.17
C VAL A 40 19.47 2.91 -7.63
N ILE A 41 19.59 1.63 -7.98
CA ILE A 41 20.82 1.02 -8.50
C ILE A 41 20.49 0.30 -9.79
N SER A 42 21.22 0.57 -10.87
CA SER A 42 21.06 -0.14 -12.15
C SER A 42 19.61 -0.22 -12.67
N ASP A 43 18.86 0.88 -12.52
CA ASP A 43 17.44 0.99 -12.91
C ASP A 43 16.47 0.12 -12.08
N ILE A 44 16.90 -0.31 -10.89
CA ILE A 44 16.11 -1.03 -9.89
C ILE A 44 15.88 -0.11 -8.69
N VAL A 45 14.62 0.03 -8.27
CA VAL A 45 14.26 0.82 -7.08
C VAL A 45 14.19 -0.11 -5.89
N TYR A 46 14.88 0.23 -4.81
CA TYR A 46 14.85 -0.46 -3.53
C TYR A 46 14.16 0.43 -2.51
N LEU A 47 13.11 -0.07 -1.85
CA LEU A 47 12.51 0.54 -0.67
C LEU A 47 12.78 -0.36 0.53
N LEU A 48 13.65 0.09 1.43
CA LEU A 48 14.23 -0.68 2.53
C LEU A 48 13.97 0.02 3.86
N GLU A 49 14.03 -0.69 4.99
CA GLU A 49 14.07 -0.03 6.29
C GLU A 49 15.36 0.81 6.40
N ARG A 50 15.26 2.01 6.97
CA ARG A 50 16.41 2.90 7.15
C ARG A 50 17.53 2.26 7.98
N GLY A 51 17.18 1.43 8.96
CA GLY A 51 18.11 0.74 9.84
C GLY A 51 18.50 -0.66 9.38
N LEU A 52 18.20 -1.04 8.12
CA LEU A 52 18.61 -2.33 7.59
C LEU A 52 20.14 -2.34 7.38
N ASP A 53 20.81 -3.26 8.04
CA ASP A 53 22.28 -3.42 8.07
C ASP A 53 22.74 -4.84 7.68
N HIS A 54 21.81 -5.68 7.22
CA HIS A 54 22.06 -7.04 6.75
C HIS A 54 21.40 -7.26 5.38
N ASP A 55 22.00 -8.10 4.54
CA ASP A 55 21.56 -8.42 3.18
C ASP A 55 20.98 -9.84 3.04
N GLU A 56 20.95 -10.61 4.12
CA GLU A 56 20.35 -11.96 4.17
C GLU A 56 18.82 -11.93 4.36
N ASP A 57 18.25 -10.75 4.63
CA ASP A 57 16.81 -10.60 4.81
C ASP A 57 16.05 -10.95 3.51
N PRO A 58 14.87 -11.59 3.64
CA PRO A 58 14.04 -11.90 2.50
C PRO A 58 13.59 -10.62 1.80
N ILE A 59 13.54 -10.65 0.47
CA ILE A 59 13.05 -9.54 -0.34
C ILE A 59 11.88 -9.95 -1.23
N ILE A 60 11.05 -8.97 -1.55
CA ILE A 60 10.03 -9.06 -2.58
C ILE A 60 10.55 -8.31 -3.81
N VAL A 61 10.73 -9.01 -4.91
CA VAL A 61 11.12 -8.44 -6.20
C VAL A 61 9.89 -8.39 -7.10
N ILE A 62 9.61 -7.23 -7.69
CA ILE A 62 8.50 -7.03 -8.62
C ILE A 62 9.08 -6.63 -9.97
N ASN A 63 8.80 -7.43 -11.00
CA ASN A 63 9.26 -7.18 -12.35
C ASN A 63 8.50 -6.00 -12.98
N LEU A 64 9.24 -4.95 -13.35
CA LEU A 64 8.74 -3.73 -14.02
C LEU A 64 9.18 -3.64 -15.49
N SER A 65 9.90 -4.64 -15.99
CA SER A 65 10.49 -4.66 -17.32
C SER A 65 9.56 -5.33 -18.35
N ARG A 66 9.97 -6.48 -18.92
CA ARG A 66 9.14 -7.30 -19.80
C ARG A 66 8.01 -7.92 -18.98
N GLU A 67 6.80 -7.97 -19.53
CA GLU A 67 5.60 -8.44 -18.81
C GLU A 67 5.39 -7.70 -17.49
N ASN A 68 5.66 -6.38 -17.51
CA ASN A 68 5.55 -5.47 -16.37
C ASN A 68 4.25 -5.71 -15.57
N VAL A 69 4.43 -6.06 -14.30
CA VAL A 69 3.35 -6.41 -13.38
C VAL A 69 2.32 -5.28 -13.22
N PHE A 70 2.75 -4.03 -13.36
CA PHE A 70 1.93 -2.82 -13.25
C PHE A 70 1.63 -2.14 -14.60
N ALA A 71 1.78 -2.86 -15.73
CA ALA A 71 1.52 -2.31 -17.07
C ALA A 71 0.10 -1.74 -17.23
N ASP A 72 -0.89 -2.40 -16.64
CA ASP A 72 -2.28 -1.97 -16.68
C ASP A 72 -2.55 -0.85 -15.66
N LYS A 73 -2.56 0.39 -16.14
CA LYS A 73 -2.80 1.59 -15.32
C LYS A 73 -4.15 1.60 -14.62
N ALA A 74 -5.17 0.92 -15.16
CA ALA A 74 -6.50 0.89 -14.55
C ALA A 74 -6.55 -0.02 -13.33
N THR A 75 -5.70 -1.06 -13.29
CA THR A 75 -5.72 -2.08 -12.23
C THR A 75 -4.45 -2.12 -11.37
N ARG A 76 -3.37 -1.39 -11.72
CA ARG A 76 -2.08 -1.42 -11.00
C ARG A 76 -2.18 -1.22 -9.48
N SER A 77 -3.07 -0.36 -9.01
CA SER A 77 -3.33 -0.20 -7.56
C SER A 77 -3.91 -1.46 -6.92
N ALA A 78 -4.88 -2.11 -7.57
CA ALA A 78 -5.46 -3.37 -7.09
C ALA A 78 -4.43 -4.51 -7.17
N THR A 79 -3.61 -4.54 -8.22
CA THR A 79 -2.50 -5.49 -8.35
C THR A 79 -1.50 -5.33 -7.19
N LEU A 80 -1.15 -4.09 -6.84
CA LEU A 80 -0.27 -3.83 -5.69
C LEU A 80 -0.88 -4.31 -4.37
N GLU A 81 -2.17 -4.04 -4.13
CA GLU A 81 -2.86 -4.54 -2.93
C GLU A 81 -2.84 -6.08 -2.85
N ARG A 82 -2.96 -6.76 -3.99
CA ARG A 82 -2.83 -8.21 -4.05
C ARG A 82 -1.43 -8.68 -3.71
N ILE A 83 -0.41 -8.03 -4.26
CA ILE A 83 1.00 -8.33 -3.95
C ILE A 83 1.28 -8.11 -2.46
N ILE A 84 0.77 -7.04 -1.86
CA ILE A 84 0.89 -6.76 -0.42
C ILE A 84 0.27 -7.90 0.40
N THR A 85 -0.97 -8.27 0.11
CA THR A 85 -1.67 -9.36 0.82
C THR A 85 -0.97 -10.70 0.65
N THR A 86 -0.48 -10.99 -0.56
CA THR A 86 0.30 -12.19 -0.83
C THR A 86 1.63 -12.20 -0.08
N GLY A 87 2.34 -11.07 -0.04
CA GLY A 87 3.55 -10.93 0.74
C GLY A 87 3.31 -11.14 2.23
N HIS A 88 2.26 -10.53 2.80
CA HIS A 88 1.86 -10.82 4.18
C HIS A 88 1.58 -12.31 4.36
N SER A 89 0.76 -12.94 3.52
CA SER A 89 0.46 -14.38 3.67
C SER A 89 1.68 -15.32 3.57
N ILE A 90 2.80 -14.86 3.02
CA ILE A 90 4.03 -15.65 2.90
C ILE A 90 5.01 -15.36 4.03
N PHE A 91 5.13 -14.10 4.43
CA PHE A 91 6.13 -13.64 5.41
C PHE A 91 5.57 -13.45 6.82
N THR A 92 4.24 -13.46 6.98
CA THR A 92 3.54 -13.30 8.25
C THR A 92 2.43 -14.34 8.37
N ASP A 93 2.19 -14.84 9.57
CA ASP A 93 1.06 -15.76 9.84
C ASP A 93 -0.27 -15.02 10.08
N SER A 94 -0.31 -13.71 9.80
CA SER A 94 -1.42 -12.82 10.17
C SER A 94 -2.52 -12.71 9.11
N VAL A 95 -2.25 -13.07 7.86
CA VAL A 95 -3.18 -12.88 6.74
C VAL A 95 -3.15 -14.10 5.83
N SER A 96 -4.32 -14.55 5.37
CA SER A 96 -4.42 -15.58 4.33
C SER A 96 -4.82 -14.96 3.00
N ILE A 97 -4.33 -15.54 1.89
CA ILE A 97 -4.80 -15.16 0.55
C ILE A 97 -6.29 -15.51 0.43
N PRO A 98 -7.17 -14.54 0.10
CA PRO A 98 -8.60 -14.79 -0.04
C PRO A 98 -8.91 -15.90 -1.06
N THR A 99 -9.83 -16.80 -0.71
CA THR A 99 -10.22 -17.94 -1.56
C THR A 99 -10.81 -17.50 -2.91
N ASN A 100 -11.54 -16.38 -2.92
CA ASN A 100 -12.10 -15.80 -4.14
C ASN A 100 -11.03 -15.23 -5.10
N TRP A 101 -9.76 -15.17 -4.72
CA TRP A 101 -8.66 -14.80 -5.62
C TRP A 101 -8.17 -15.98 -6.47
N ARG A 102 -8.75 -17.18 -6.26
CA ARG A 102 -8.53 -18.38 -7.07
C ARG A 102 -7.05 -18.70 -7.24
N LYS A 103 -6.37 -18.84 -6.09
CA LYS A 103 -4.95 -19.22 -6.06
C LYS A 103 -4.76 -20.56 -6.77
N HIS A 104 -3.82 -20.61 -7.70
CA HIS A 104 -3.37 -21.83 -8.37
C HIS A 104 -1.87 -22.00 -8.07
N VAL A 105 -1.41 -23.22 -7.79
CA VAL A 105 -0.05 -23.50 -7.31
C VAL A 105 0.53 -24.69 -8.07
N GLU A 106 1.78 -24.57 -8.48
CA GLU A 106 2.58 -25.65 -9.06
C GLU A 106 4.03 -25.53 -8.58
N GLY A 107 4.43 -26.41 -7.65
CA GLY A 107 5.76 -26.36 -7.04
C GLY A 107 6.01 -25.04 -6.31
N SER A 108 7.08 -24.33 -6.70
CA SER A 108 7.41 -22.99 -6.19
C SER A 108 6.56 -21.88 -6.83
N LEU A 109 5.87 -22.16 -7.93
CA LEU A 109 5.11 -21.18 -8.67
C LEU A 109 3.68 -21.12 -8.16
N PHE A 110 3.11 -19.92 -8.15
CA PHE A 110 1.69 -19.76 -7.95
C PHE A 110 1.18 -18.52 -8.67
N SER A 111 -0.13 -18.46 -8.85
CA SER A 111 -0.81 -17.31 -9.42
C SER A 111 -2.11 -17.02 -8.70
N ILE A 112 -2.53 -15.77 -8.74
CA ILE A 112 -3.83 -15.31 -8.25
C ILE A 112 -4.46 -14.42 -9.31
N GLN A 113 -5.78 -14.27 -9.26
CA GLN A 113 -6.50 -13.32 -10.11
C GLN A 113 -5.93 -11.89 -9.90
N ALA A 114 -5.82 -11.08 -10.95
CA ALA A 114 -5.22 -9.74 -10.88
C ALA A 114 -6.18 -8.66 -10.37
N SER A 115 -7.46 -8.73 -10.74
CA SER A 115 -8.49 -7.82 -10.22
C SER A 115 -9.87 -8.47 -10.25
N SER A 116 -10.77 -8.00 -9.38
CA SER A 116 -12.18 -8.40 -9.38
C SER A 116 -13.02 -7.66 -10.42
N ARG A 117 -12.48 -6.58 -11.00
CA ARG A 117 -13.14 -5.74 -12.01
C ARG A 117 -13.04 -6.28 -13.43
N ASP A 118 -12.12 -7.20 -13.66
CA ASP A 118 -11.99 -7.83 -14.95
C ASP A 118 -13.17 -8.80 -15.16
N SER A 119 -14.09 -8.43 -16.05
CA SER A 119 -15.31 -9.18 -16.37
C SER A 119 -15.03 -10.57 -16.91
N SER A 120 -13.81 -10.80 -17.42
CA SER A 120 -13.38 -12.09 -17.94
C SER A 120 -12.86 -13.04 -16.85
N TRP A 121 -12.48 -12.52 -15.67
CA TRP A 121 -11.75 -13.23 -14.61
C TRP A 121 -10.45 -13.91 -15.07
N ARG A 122 -9.91 -13.52 -16.23
CA ARG A 122 -8.78 -14.21 -16.85
C ARG A 122 -7.44 -13.60 -16.45
N ALA A 123 -7.40 -12.32 -16.09
CA ALA A 123 -6.14 -11.71 -15.73
C ALA A 123 -5.56 -12.31 -14.44
N ARG A 124 -4.29 -12.69 -14.49
CA ARG A 124 -3.56 -13.33 -13.39
C ARG A 124 -2.22 -12.65 -13.14
N VAL A 125 -1.85 -12.57 -11.87
CA VAL A 125 -0.52 -12.17 -11.42
C VAL A 125 0.21 -13.45 -11.01
N HIS A 126 1.46 -13.59 -11.46
CA HIS A 126 2.26 -14.79 -11.27
C HIS A 126 3.44 -14.51 -10.34
N PHE A 127 3.71 -15.50 -9.50
CA PHE A 127 4.64 -15.43 -8.40
C PHE A 127 5.52 -16.68 -8.38
N GLU A 128 6.76 -16.52 -7.97
CA GLU A 128 7.66 -17.60 -7.60
C GLU A 128 8.06 -17.43 -6.14
N MET A 129 7.77 -18.45 -5.34
CA MET A 129 8.26 -18.56 -3.97
C MET A 129 9.65 -19.16 -3.98
N ARG A 130 10.52 -18.61 -3.14
CA ARG A 130 11.89 -19.08 -3.01
C ARG A 130 12.67 -19.17 -4.33
N PRO A 131 12.66 -18.11 -5.16
CA PRO A 131 13.45 -18.08 -6.38
C PRO A 131 14.93 -18.35 -6.04
N ARG A 132 15.57 -19.22 -6.83
CA ARG A 132 16.96 -19.66 -6.60
C ARG A 132 17.23 -20.24 -5.20
N GLY A 133 16.22 -20.63 -4.44
CA GLY A 133 16.34 -21.18 -3.09
C GLY A 133 16.42 -20.15 -1.96
N PHE A 134 16.48 -18.84 -2.26
CA PHE A 134 16.40 -17.79 -1.23
C PHE A 134 15.01 -17.78 -0.61
N LYS A 135 14.82 -17.14 0.55
CA LYS A 135 13.47 -16.99 1.15
C LYS A 135 12.71 -15.81 0.55
N ASP A 136 12.90 -15.54 -0.73
CA ASP A 136 12.33 -14.37 -1.40
C ASP A 136 10.97 -14.67 -2.03
N LEU A 137 10.29 -13.60 -2.45
CA LEU A 137 9.12 -13.64 -3.29
C LEU A 137 9.40 -12.88 -4.59
N PHE A 138 9.24 -13.53 -5.73
CA PHE A 138 9.38 -12.86 -7.02
C PHE A 138 8.02 -12.76 -7.72
N VAL A 139 7.59 -11.55 -8.03
CA VAL A 139 6.39 -11.26 -8.82
C VAL A 139 6.84 -10.98 -10.24
N PHE A 140 6.71 -11.98 -11.12
CA PHE A 140 7.42 -11.95 -12.40
C PHE A 140 6.57 -11.52 -13.59
N SER A 141 5.24 -11.68 -13.54
CA SER A 141 4.37 -11.25 -14.63
C SER A 141 2.93 -10.99 -14.21
N ARG A 142 2.24 -10.16 -15.00
CA ARG A 142 0.78 -10.02 -15.01
C ARG A 142 0.28 -10.20 -16.45
N LEU A 143 -0.58 -11.19 -16.66
CA LEU A 143 -1.15 -11.50 -17.98
C LEU A 143 -2.66 -11.33 -17.94
N ASP A 144 -3.26 -10.90 -19.05
CA ASP A 144 -4.72 -10.76 -19.18
C ASP A 144 -5.43 -12.11 -19.40
N ASP A 145 -4.69 -13.13 -19.82
CA ASP A 145 -5.19 -14.48 -20.00
C ASP A 145 -4.54 -15.48 -19.03
N THR A 146 -5.25 -16.57 -18.77
CA THR A 146 -4.72 -17.69 -18.01
C THR A 146 -3.83 -18.53 -18.91
N LYS A 147 -2.58 -18.73 -18.49
CA LYS A 147 -1.60 -19.60 -19.15
C LYS A 147 -1.11 -20.67 -18.20
N ASP A 148 -0.63 -21.76 -18.78
CA ASP A 148 0.03 -22.83 -18.03
C ASP A 148 1.42 -22.34 -17.54
N PHE A 149 1.86 -22.80 -16.36
CA PHE A 149 3.14 -22.36 -15.78
C PHE A 149 4.32 -22.75 -16.67
N ALA A 150 4.23 -23.86 -17.40
CA ALA A 150 5.24 -24.30 -18.34
C ALA A 150 5.48 -23.33 -19.51
N GLU A 151 4.50 -22.49 -19.85
CA GLU A 151 4.58 -21.51 -20.95
C GLU A 151 5.07 -20.13 -20.48
N LEU A 152 5.20 -19.91 -19.17
CA LEU A 152 5.54 -18.61 -18.61
C LEU A 152 7.05 -18.37 -18.64
N SER A 153 7.44 -17.22 -19.19
CA SER A 153 8.78 -16.69 -18.93
C SER A 153 8.82 -16.09 -17.53
N ARG A 154 9.74 -16.59 -16.71
CA ARG A 154 9.93 -16.07 -15.35
C ARG A 154 10.80 -14.82 -15.31
N HIS A 155 11.55 -14.51 -16.38
CA HIS A 155 12.49 -13.37 -16.41
C HIS A 155 13.40 -13.35 -15.17
N LEU A 156 13.98 -14.51 -14.82
CA LEU A 156 14.84 -14.69 -13.64
C LEU A 156 16.09 -13.79 -13.68
N ASP A 157 16.50 -13.32 -14.85
CA ASP A 157 17.55 -12.33 -15.01
C ASP A 157 17.25 -11.01 -14.26
N VAL A 158 15.98 -10.63 -14.17
CA VAL A 158 15.52 -9.46 -13.40
C VAL A 158 15.69 -9.72 -11.91
N TYR A 159 15.30 -10.90 -11.44
CA TYR A 159 15.47 -11.31 -10.04
C TYR A 159 16.96 -11.41 -9.67
N ASP A 160 17.75 -12.10 -10.49
CA ASP A 160 19.19 -12.32 -10.26
C ASP A 160 19.91 -10.95 -10.19
N SER A 161 19.57 -10.01 -11.08
CA SER A 161 20.11 -8.64 -11.04
C SER A 161 19.69 -7.87 -9.78
N ALA A 162 18.43 -7.99 -9.37
CA ALA A 162 17.90 -7.30 -8.19
C ALA A 162 18.55 -7.81 -6.90
N ARG A 163 18.74 -9.13 -6.77
CA ARG A 163 19.37 -9.75 -5.61
C ARG A 163 20.88 -9.46 -5.59
N ALA A 164 21.57 -9.49 -6.72
CA ALA A 164 22.99 -9.18 -6.79
C ALA A 164 23.33 -7.74 -6.36
N ALA A 165 22.47 -6.77 -6.67
CA ALA A 165 22.64 -5.37 -6.27
C ALA A 165 22.02 -5.02 -4.90
N PHE A 166 21.41 -5.99 -4.21
CA PHE A 166 20.81 -5.77 -2.89
C PHE A 166 21.81 -5.35 -1.80
N PRO A 167 23.01 -5.97 -1.68
CA PRO A 167 24.01 -5.56 -0.69
C PRO A 167 24.43 -4.09 -0.87
N ASP A 168 24.63 -3.65 -2.11
CA ASP A 168 24.96 -2.26 -2.43
C ASP A 168 23.81 -1.31 -2.03
N ALA A 169 22.56 -1.73 -2.23
CA ALA A 169 21.39 -0.95 -1.81
C ALA A 169 21.28 -0.84 -0.28
N VAL A 170 21.64 -1.89 0.47
CA VAL A 170 21.71 -1.86 1.94
C VAL A 170 22.78 -0.86 2.39
N LEU A 171 23.97 -0.86 1.77
CA LEU A 171 25.08 0.03 2.12
C LEU A 171 24.93 1.48 1.63
N ALA A 172 24.06 1.74 0.65
CA ALA A 172 23.89 3.07 0.09
C ALA A 172 23.47 4.12 1.15
N PRO A 173 23.99 5.35 1.09
CA PRO A 173 23.63 6.40 2.06
C PRO A 173 22.14 6.77 1.95
N PHE A 174 21.57 7.21 3.07
CA PHE A 174 20.22 7.76 3.11
C PHE A 174 20.25 9.21 2.61
N GLU A 175 19.64 9.47 1.46
CA GLU A 175 19.35 10.83 1.00
C GLU A 175 17.92 11.20 1.39
N SER A 176 17.76 12.18 2.27
CA SER A 176 16.46 12.71 2.63
C SER A 176 15.88 13.46 1.43
N SER A 177 14.95 12.85 0.69
CA SER A 177 14.21 13.54 -0.35
C SER A 177 13.18 14.48 0.27
N SER A 178 13.55 15.76 0.45
CA SER A 178 12.60 16.82 0.79
C SER A 178 11.83 17.23 -0.48
N SER A 179 10.66 16.63 -0.73
CA SER A 179 9.71 17.17 -1.71
C SER A 179 8.55 17.84 -0.99
N ASP A 180 8.71 19.14 -0.77
CA ASP A 180 7.68 20.07 -0.34
C ASP A 180 6.67 20.27 -1.49
N THR A 181 5.39 19.95 -1.32
CA THR A 181 4.33 20.61 -2.12
C THR A 181 2.93 20.64 -1.46
N ARG A 182 2.54 21.87 -1.09
CA ARG A 182 1.22 22.54 -1.25
C ARG A 182 0.02 22.12 -0.38
N ALA A 183 -0.21 22.93 0.65
CA ALA A 183 -1.50 23.41 1.19
C ALA A 183 -2.70 22.42 1.11
N GLY A 184 -2.77 21.55 2.10
CA GLY A 184 -3.90 20.67 2.40
C GLY A 184 -3.49 19.61 3.43
N ILE A 185 -4.44 19.14 4.26
CA ILE A 185 -4.17 17.96 5.11
C ILE A 185 -4.35 16.73 4.20
N THR A 186 -3.25 16.07 3.88
CA THR A 186 -3.22 14.81 3.14
C THR A 186 -3.26 13.66 4.13
N LEU A 187 -4.37 12.92 4.16
CA LEU A 187 -4.46 11.66 4.91
C LEU A 187 -3.72 10.58 4.13
N SER A 188 -2.42 10.44 4.40
CA SER A 188 -1.56 9.46 3.77
C SER A 188 -1.81 8.06 4.34
N GLU A 189 -2.13 7.93 5.62
CA GLU A 189 -2.26 6.65 6.32
C GLU A 189 -3.71 6.08 6.28
N ARG A 190 -3.84 4.75 6.12
CA ARG A 190 -5.07 3.95 6.14
C ARG A 190 -5.40 3.59 7.59
N LEU A 191 -6.69 3.52 7.90
CA LEU A 191 -7.13 3.05 9.22
C LEU A 191 -6.71 1.57 9.43
N PRO A 192 -6.31 1.18 10.65
CA PRO A 192 -6.10 -0.23 10.99
C PRO A 192 -7.35 -1.05 10.66
N GLN A 193 -7.19 -2.18 9.95
CA GLN A 193 -8.31 -3.08 9.69
C GLN A 193 -8.83 -3.70 10.99
N GLY A 194 -10.14 -3.62 11.21
CA GLY A 194 -10.83 -4.16 12.38
C GLY A 194 -11.72 -3.10 13.04
N PHE A 195 -12.92 -2.90 12.49
CA PHE A 195 -13.95 -2.12 13.17
C PHE A 195 -14.37 -2.87 14.44
N VAL A 196 -13.91 -2.41 15.59
CA VAL A 196 -14.41 -2.86 16.88
C VAL A 196 -15.80 -2.24 17.06
N GLN A 197 -16.85 -3.04 16.90
CA GLN A 197 -18.19 -2.61 17.31
C GLN A 197 -18.17 -2.27 18.81
N GLY A 198 -18.72 -1.11 19.18
CA GLY A 198 -18.87 -0.69 20.58
C GLY A 198 -17.86 0.34 21.09
N ALA A 199 -16.93 0.84 20.27
CA ALA A 199 -16.04 1.92 20.69
C ALA A 199 -16.79 3.27 20.81
N THR A 200 -16.56 3.99 21.91
CA THR A 200 -17.14 5.33 22.13
C THR A 200 -16.50 6.37 21.21
N LEU A 201 -17.15 7.53 21.03
CA LEU A 201 -16.60 8.64 20.24
C LEU A 201 -15.19 9.03 20.70
N GLU A 202 -14.97 9.04 22.01
CA GLU A 202 -13.68 9.38 22.62
C GLU A 202 -12.61 8.31 22.35
N GLN A 203 -12.99 7.03 22.39
CA GLN A 203 -12.10 5.93 22.02
C GLN A 203 -11.70 5.99 20.55
N TRP A 204 -12.66 6.27 19.66
CA TRP A 204 -12.40 6.49 18.24
C TRP A 204 -11.41 7.63 18.02
N TYR A 205 -11.67 8.77 18.65
CA TYR A 205 -10.82 9.95 18.55
C TYR A 205 -9.40 9.71 19.10
N ALA A 206 -9.29 9.16 20.31
CA ALA A 206 -8.01 9.06 21.01
C ALA A 206 -7.11 7.92 20.49
N SER A 207 -7.71 6.80 20.06
CA SER A 207 -6.96 5.56 19.82
C SER A 207 -7.05 4.99 18.40
N LYS A 208 -8.00 5.45 17.58
CA LYS A 208 -8.26 4.86 16.26
C LYS A 208 -7.96 5.79 15.10
N LEU A 209 -7.93 7.10 15.35
CA LEU A 209 -7.54 8.08 14.34
C LEU A 209 -6.01 8.22 14.26
N THR A 210 -5.51 8.30 13.03
CA THR A 210 -4.12 8.67 12.75
C THR A 210 -3.86 10.11 13.21
N SER A 211 -2.59 10.51 13.24
CA SER A 211 -2.23 11.85 13.70
C SER A 211 -2.82 12.95 12.82
N GLU A 212 -2.82 12.77 11.50
CA GLU A 212 -3.36 13.70 10.50
C GLU A 212 -4.89 13.77 10.55
N GLN A 213 -5.54 12.62 10.81
CA GLN A 213 -6.99 12.58 10.98
C GLN A 213 -7.41 13.33 12.24
N ARG A 214 -6.68 13.18 13.35
CA ARG A 214 -6.91 13.97 14.57
C ARG A 214 -6.67 15.44 14.33
N GLU A 215 -5.60 15.81 13.65
CA GLU A 215 -5.32 17.21 13.28
C GLU A 215 -6.48 17.82 12.48
N PHE A 216 -7.03 17.09 11.51
CA PHE A 216 -8.24 17.51 10.80
C PHE A 216 -9.45 17.65 11.72
N VAL A 217 -9.68 16.66 12.60
CA VAL A 217 -10.79 16.69 13.57
C VAL A 217 -10.68 17.87 14.54
N ASP A 218 -9.48 18.23 14.97
CA ASP A 218 -9.20 19.36 15.87
C ASP A 218 -9.29 20.74 15.19
N LYS A 219 -9.19 20.79 13.86
CA LYS A 219 -9.10 22.05 13.12
C LYS A 219 -10.30 22.98 13.37
N PRO A 220 -10.11 24.27 13.71
CA PRO A 220 -11.21 25.21 13.88
C PRO A 220 -11.98 25.48 12.57
N HIS A 221 -13.21 25.99 12.70
CA HIS A 221 -14.08 26.39 11.57
C HIS A 221 -13.84 27.85 11.14
N ASP A 222 -12.58 28.22 10.94
CA ASP A 222 -12.15 29.56 10.53
C ASP A 222 -12.12 29.75 9.00
N GLY A 223 -12.35 28.67 8.24
CA GLY A 223 -12.44 28.70 6.79
C GLY A 223 -12.74 27.33 6.17
N PRO A 224 -12.90 27.27 4.85
CA PRO A 224 -13.12 26.01 4.14
C PRO A 224 -11.86 25.13 4.21
N VAL A 225 -12.04 23.89 4.68
CA VAL A 225 -10.96 22.90 4.76
C VAL A 225 -11.19 21.81 3.70
N ARG A 226 -10.18 21.55 2.88
CA ARG A 226 -10.18 20.42 1.95
C ARG A 226 -9.46 19.23 2.58
N LEU A 227 -10.22 18.17 2.86
CA LEU A 227 -9.66 16.89 3.28
C LEU A 227 -9.33 16.05 2.03
N ARG A 228 -8.06 15.70 1.85
CA ARG A 228 -7.59 14.87 0.73
C ARG A 228 -7.07 13.54 1.24
N GLY A 229 -7.26 12.48 0.46
CA GLY A 229 -6.79 11.13 0.77
C GLY A 229 -7.41 10.11 -0.18
N SER A 230 -6.77 8.97 -0.40
CA SER A 230 -7.30 7.93 -1.30
C SER A 230 -8.51 7.21 -0.70
N ALA A 231 -9.13 6.31 -1.46
CA ALA A 231 -10.18 5.43 -0.92
C ALA A 231 -9.62 4.59 0.25
N GLY A 232 -10.39 4.46 1.34
CA GLY A 232 -9.98 3.68 2.51
C GLY A 232 -9.16 4.43 3.57
N THR A 233 -8.73 5.67 3.34
CA THR A 233 -7.99 6.48 4.34
C THR A 233 -8.84 7.08 5.45
N GLY A 234 -10.08 6.61 5.62
CA GLY A 234 -10.94 7.07 6.72
C GLY A 234 -11.49 8.49 6.59
N LYS A 235 -11.54 9.09 5.38
CA LYS A 235 -12.11 10.44 5.17
C LYS A 235 -13.52 10.60 5.75
N THR A 236 -14.42 9.68 5.40
CA THR A 236 -15.80 9.70 5.88
C THR A 236 -15.85 9.55 7.40
N LEU A 237 -15.07 8.62 7.96
CA LEU A 237 -14.97 8.42 9.40
C LEU A 237 -14.47 9.67 10.12
N SER A 238 -13.41 10.30 9.61
CA SER A 238 -12.83 11.53 10.18
C SER A 238 -13.83 12.69 10.13
N LEU A 239 -14.57 12.81 9.03
CA LEU A 239 -15.65 13.79 8.90
C LEU A 239 -16.77 13.54 9.91
N VAL A 240 -17.21 12.28 10.07
CA VAL A 240 -18.26 11.91 11.03
C VAL A 240 -17.82 12.16 12.47
N ILE A 241 -16.59 11.78 12.84
CA ILE A 241 -16.06 12.00 14.19
C ILE A 241 -15.96 13.50 14.49
N LYS A 242 -15.44 14.30 13.55
CA LYS A 242 -15.41 15.76 13.69
C LYS A 242 -16.80 16.33 13.91
N PHE A 243 -17.77 15.92 13.09
CA PHE A 243 -19.16 16.35 13.18
C PHE A 243 -19.76 16.07 14.55
N LEU A 244 -19.60 14.84 15.07
CA LEU A 244 -20.10 14.44 16.38
C LEU A 244 -19.43 15.21 17.53
N ARG A 245 -18.10 15.39 17.45
CA ARG A 245 -17.35 16.13 18.47
C ARG A 245 -17.71 17.60 18.51
N ASP A 246 -17.84 18.24 17.35
CA ASP A 246 -18.24 19.64 17.24
C ASP A 246 -19.68 19.84 17.72
N ALA A 247 -20.59 18.91 17.40
CA ALA A 247 -21.96 18.93 17.89
C ALA A 247 -22.01 18.78 19.42
N GLY A 248 -21.24 17.84 19.99
CA GLY A 248 -21.11 17.68 21.44
C GLY A 248 -20.54 18.93 22.12
N ALA A 249 -19.50 19.54 21.54
CA ALA A 249 -18.90 20.76 22.05
C ALA A 249 -19.86 21.97 21.96
N ALA A 250 -20.67 22.06 20.90
CA ALA A 250 -21.70 23.09 20.76
C ALA A 250 -22.83 22.92 21.79
N ALA A 251 -23.31 21.69 21.98
CA ALA A 251 -24.32 21.35 22.97
C ALA A 251 -23.86 21.66 24.39
N ALA A 252 -22.63 21.28 24.76
CA ALA A 252 -22.05 21.58 26.06
C ALA A 252 -21.90 23.08 26.33
N LYS A 253 -21.77 23.90 25.27
CA LYS A 253 -21.69 25.37 25.35
C LYS A 253 -23.06 26.06 25.20
N GLY A 254 -24.16 25.31 25.11
CA GLY A 254 -25.50 25.85 24.90
C GLY A 254 -25.67 26.58 23.55
N ARG A 255 -24.81 26.29 22.55
CA ARG A 255 -24.86 26.94 21.24
C ARG A 255 -25.72 26.13 20.28
N SER A 256 -26.73 26.78 19.69
CA SER A 256 -27.50 26.20 18.60
C SER A 256 -26.70 26.32 17.29
N VAL A 257 -26.20 25.19 16.80
CA VAL A 257 -25.42 25.11 15.56
C VAL A 257 -26.10 24.11 14.62
N LYS A 258 -26.28 24.51 13.36
CA LYS A 258 -26.80 23.63 12.32
C LYS A 258 -25.62 23.01 11.59
N PHE A 259 -25.57 21.69 11.58
CA PHE A 259 -24.57 20.94 10.83
C PHE A 259 -25.23 20.31 9.59
N GLY A 260 -24.55 20.38 8.44
CA GLY A 260 -25.02 19.78 7.19
C GLY A 260 -24.00 18.75 6.71
N PHE A 261 -24.47 17.54 6.41
CA PHE A 261 -23.65 16.48 5.81
C PHE A 261 -24.17 16.18 4.41
N LEU A 262 -23.39 16.56 3.39
CA LEU A 262 -23.75 16.37 1.98
C LEU A 262 -22.90 15.23 1.43
N THR A 263 -23.56 14.15 1.02
CA THR A 263 -22.92 12.96 0.45
C THR A 263 -23.68 12.50 -0.79
N HIS A 264 -22.95 11.91 -1.75
CA HIS A 264 -23.54 11.33 -2.97
C HIS A 264 -24.11 9.92 -2.74
N SER A 265 -23.88 9.28 -1.60
CA SER A 265 -24.36 7.92 -1.30
C SER A 265 -24.87 7.78 0.14
N TYR A 266 -26.01 7.10 0.31
CA TYR A 266 -26.61 6.74 1.61
C TYR A 266 -25.97 5.50 2.26
N ALA A 267 -25.15 4.75 1.53
CA ALA A 267 -24.44 3.59 2.07
C ALA A 267 -23.21 4.07 2.87
N SER A 268 -23.33 4.07 4.19
CA SER A 268 -22.24 4.25 5.16
C SER A 268 -22.13 3.01 6.02
#